data_AF-A0ABD2V6G6-F1
#
_entry.id   AF-A0ABD2V6G6-F1
#
_cell.length_a   1.000
_cell.length_b   1.000
_cell.length_c   1.000
_cell.angle_alpha   90.00
_cell.angle_beta   90.00
_cell.angle_gamma   90.00
#
_symmetry.space_group_name_H-M   'P 1'
#
loop_
_entity.id
_entity.type
_entity.pdbx_description
1 polymer ?
#
loop_
_entity_poly.entity_id
_entity_poly.type
_entity_poly.pdbx_seq_one_letter_code
_entity_poly.pdbx_strand_id
1 'polypeptide(L)'
;MICWFYPSLGGLEYVVHHSLSAIAVAYSMYTGEGQLYTFMVLISEVTTPEINMRWFLDTAGLKRSYAYLINGVVIFFAWLVARILLFIYMFYHVSLHYDQVIHMHIFGILLVFGVPAALGVMNLMWFGKIIKGLKKNLSKRV
;
A
#
# COMPACT_ATOMS: atom_id res chain seq x y z
N MET A 1 -14.69 8.35 9.02
CA MET A 1 -15.02 7.67 7.73
C MET A 1 -15.05 6.16 7.86
N ILE A 2 -13.98 5.51 8.33
CA ILE A 2 -13.80 4.05 8.25
C ILE A 2 -14.96 3.26 8.91
N CYS A 3 -15.35 3.59 10.14
CA CYS A 3 -16.44 2.88 10.83
C CYS A 3 -17.83 3.15 10.24
N TRP A 4 -18.04 4.32 9.63
CA TRP A 4 -19.35 4.76 9.13
C TRP A 4 -19.69 4.18 7.77
N PHE A 5 -18.67 3.90 6.95
CA PHE A 5 -18.82 3.37 5.59
C PHE A 5 -18.35 1.92 5.47
N TYR A 6 -18.06 1.23 6.57
CA TYR A 6 -17.76 -0.20 6.53
C TYR A 6 -19.02 -1.00 6.10
N PRO A 7 -18.92 -2.02 5.22
CA PRO A 7 -17.71 -2.53 4.55
C PRO A 7 -17.41 -1.93 3.17
N SER A 8 -18.16 -0.90 2.75
CA SER A 8 -18.13 -0.36 1.38
C SER A 8 -16.78 0.20 0.91
N LEU A 9 -15.87 0.53 1.85
CA LEU A 9 -14.55 1.10 1.55
C LEU A 9 -13.41 0.08 1.33
N GLY A 10 -13.71 -1.24 1.32
CA GLY A 10 -12.70 -2.27 1.02
C GLY A 10 -12.53 -3.35 2.10
N GLY A 11 -13.56 -3.60 2.90
CA GLY A 11 -13.59 -4.74 3.82
C GLY A 11 -12.64 -4.64 5.02
N LEU A 12 -12.27 -5.79 5.58
CA LEU A 12 -11.44 -5.88 6.78
C LEU A 12 -10.00 -5.44 6.52
N GLU A 13 -9.47 -5.74 5.33
CA GLU A 13 -8.11 -5.36 4.91
C GLU A 13 -7.93 -3.85 4.98
N TYR A 14 -8.94 -3.09 4.55
CA TYR A 14 -8.94 -1.62 4.64
C TYR A 14 -8.87 -1.14 6.09
N VAL A 15 -9.66 -1.73 7.01
CA VAL A 15 -9.66 -1.35 8.43
C VAL A 15 -8.31 -1.65 9.08
N VAL A 16 -7.75 -2.84 8.85
CA VAL A 16 -6.46 -3.26 9.40
C VAL A 16 -5.34 -2.36 8.86
N HIS A 17 -5.30 -2.13 7.54
CA HIS A 17 -4.33 -1.24 6.89
C HIS A 17 -4.27 0.13 7.56
N HIS A 18 -5.43 0.78 7.68
CA HIS A 18 -5.51 2.16 8.15
C HIS A 18 -5.28 2.25 9.65
N SER A 19 -5.70 1.24 10.42
CA SER A 19 -5.46 1.24 11.87
C SER A 19 -3.96 1.10 12.18
N LEU A 20 -3.27 0.16 11.53
CA LEU A 20 -1.82 -0.01 11.69
C LEU A 20 -1.06 1.26 11.25
N SER A 21 -1.43 1.83 10.11
CA SER A 21 -0.80 3.05 9.59
C SER A 21 -1.05 4.26 10.49
N ALA A 22 -2.28 4.43 10.99
CA ALA A 22 -2.62 5.52 11.91
C ALA A 22 -1.85 5.41 13.24
N ILE A 23 -1.72 4.20 13.79
CA ILE A 23 -0.93 3.96 15.01
C ILE A 23 0.55 4.30 14.76
N ALA A 24 1.13 3.85 13.65
CA ALA A 24 2.53 4.11 13.31
C ALA A 24 2.80 5.62 13.09
N VAL A 25 1.91 6.31 12.36
CA VAL A 25 2.00 7.76 12.14
C VAL A 25 1.86 8.51 13.46
N ALA A 26 0.86 8.19 14.28
CA ALA A 26 0.65 8.85 15.57
C ALA A 26 1.83 8.66 16.51
N TYR A 27 2.39 7.44 16.57
CA TYR A 27 3.62 7.16 17.32
C TYR A 27 4.77 8.04 16.84
N SER A 28 5.03 8.03 15.53
CA SER A 28 6.16 8.73 14.94
C SER A 28 6.08 10.25 15.10
N MET A 29 4.86 10.79 15.05
CA MET A 29 4.59 12.20 15.34
C MET A 29 4.80 12.55 16.82
N TYR A 30 4.41 11.66 17.72
CA TYR A 30 4.49 11.91 19.16
C TYR A 30 5.90 11.76 19.73
N THR A 31 6.67 10.76 19.29
CA THR A 31 8.01 10.46 19.83
C THR A 31 9.15 11.05 19.00
N GLY A 32 8.90 11.40 17.73
CA GLY A 32 9.95 11.76 16.78
C GLY A 32 10.72 10.56 16.22
N GLU A 33 10.45 9.34 16.68
CA GLU A 33 11.13 8.14 16.20
C GLU A 33 10.47 7.56 14.94
N GLY A 34 11.24 6.79 14.15
CA GLY A 34 10.70 6.02 13.02
C GLY A 34 10.16 6.86 11.85
N GLN A 35 10.34 8.18 11.86
CA GLN A 35 9.79 9.10 10.84
C GLN A 35 10.18 8.72 9.42
N LEU A 36 11.46 8.36 9.22
CA LEU A 36 11.96 7.90 7.93
C LEU A 36 11.13 6.71 7.39
N TYR A 37 10.89 5.70 8.22
CA TYR A 37 10.14 4.51 7.84
C TYR A 37 8.65 4.81 7.66
N THR A 38 8.07 5.68 8.48
CA THR A 38 6.72 6.19 8.30
C THR A 38 6.55 6.87 6.94
N PHE A 39 7.48 7.76 6.56
CA PHE A 39 7.45 8.42 5.27
C PHE A 39 7.65 7.45 4.10
N MET A 40 8.56 6.47 4.22
CA MET A 40 8.70 5.41 3.22
C MET A 40 7.37 4.66 3.01
N VAL A 41 6.68 4.28 4.08
CA VAL A 41 5.37 3.61 3.96
C VAL A 41 4.31 4.55 3.35
N LEU A 42 4.28 5.83 3.74
CA LEU A 42 3.32 6.82 3.21
C LEU A 42 3.45 7.07 1.71
N ILE A 43 4.65 6.92 1.12
CA ILE A 43 4.81 6.99 -0.34
C ILE A 43 3.89 5.99 -1.05
N SER A 44 3.54 4.86 -0.43
CA SER A 44 2.62 3.89 -1.02
C SER A 44 1.21 4.45 -1.29
N GLU A 45 0.80 5.51 -0.59
CA GLU A 45 -0.47 6.20 -0.83
C GLU A 45 -0.52 6.91 -2.19
N VAL A 46 0.62 7.11 -2.85
CA VAL A 46 0.66 7.64 -4.23
C VAL A 46 -0.09 6.77 -5.23
N THR A 47 -0.36 5.50 -4.89
CA THR A 47 -1.12 4.56 -5.72
C THR A 47 -2.64 4.68 -5.55
N THR A 48 -3.10 5.38 -4.52
CA THR A 48 -4.53 5.51 -4.17
C THR A 48 -5.35 6.25 -5.23
N PRO A 49 -4.87 7.37 -5.83
CA PRO A 49 -5.57 8.04 -6.93
C PRO A 49 -5.89 7.12 -8.11
N GLU A 50 -4.97 6.22 -8.46
CA GLU A 50 -5.11 5.31 -9.60
C GLU A 50 -6.13 4.22 -9.33
N ILE A 51 -6.16 3.68 -8.10
CA ILE A 51 -7.19 2.72 -7.67
C ILE A 51 -8.58 3.39 -7.69
N ASN A 52 -8.69 4.64 -7.24
CA ASN A 52 -9.93 5.39 -7.30
C ASN A 52 -10.36 5.67 -8.75
N MET A 53 -9.43 6.06 -9.62
CA MET A 53 -9.68 6.26 -11.05
C MET A 53 -10.19 4.97 -11.71
N ARG A 54 -9.61 3.82 -11.37
CA ARG A 54 -10.09 2.50 -11.83
C ARG A 54 -11.55 2.27 -11.46
N TRP A 55 -11.88 2.55 -10.20
CA TRP A 55 -13.23 2.39 -9.67
C TRP A 55 -14.22 3.34 -10.37
N PHE A 56 -13.87 4.60 -10.58
CA PHE A 56 -14.71 5.54 -11.33
C PHE A 56 -14.98 5.07 -12.76
N LEU A 57 -13.95 4.60 -13.47
CA LEU A 57 -14.10 4.07 -14.82
C LEU A 57 -14.97 2.79 -14.84
N ASP A 58 -14.87 1.95 -13.82
CA ASP A 58 -15.73 0.78 -13.69
C ASP A 58 -17.20 1.18 -13.49
N THR A 59 -17.48 2.03 -12.49
CA THR A 59 -18.82 2.50 -12.16
C THR A 59 -19.48 3.25 -13.32
N ALA A 60 -18.69 3.96 -14.15
CA ALA A 60 -19.17 4.60 -15.37
C ALA A 60 -19.42 3.63 -16.55
N GLY A 61 -19.24 2.32 -16.37
CA GLY A 61 -19.42 1.31 -17.43
C GLY A 61 -18.27 1.25 -18.45
N LEU A 62 -17.14 1.92 -18.18
CA LEU A 62 -16.03 2.10 -19.11
C LEU A 62 -14.97 0.99 -19.06
N LYS A 63 -15.31 -0.19 -18.52
CA LYS A 63 -14.42 -1.37 -18.44
C LYS A 63 -13.79 -1.81 -19.76
N ARG A 64 -14.42 -1.49 -20.90
CA ARG A 64 -13.93 -1.81 -22.26
C ARG A 64 -13.16 -0.67 -22.93
N SER A 65 -13.02 0.49 -22.28
CA SER A 65 -12.31 1.65 -22.82
C SER A 65 -10.78 1.47 -22.82
N TYR A 66 -10.08 2.25 -23.65
CA TYR A 66 -8.62 2.37 -23.59
C TYR A 66 -8.17 3.02 -22.28
N ALA A 67 -8.93 3.99 -21.75
CA ALA A 67 -8.64 4.62 -20.46
C ALA A 67 -8.57 3.59 -19.33
N TYR A 68 -9.50 2.64 -19.28
CA TYR A 68 -9.47 1.55 -18.29
C TYR A 68 -8.26 0.62 -18.50
N LEU A 69 -7.84 0.36 -19.73
CA LEU A 69 -6.63 -0.43 -19.97
C LEU A 69 -5.36 0.31 -19.49
N ILE A 70 -5.20 1.57 -19.91
CA ILE A 70 -4.05 2.41 -19.56
C ILE A 70 -3.94 2.57 -18.04
N ASN A 71 -5.05 2.91 -17.36
CA ASN A 71 -5.07 2.98 -15.91
C ASN A 71 -4.65 1.65 -15.25
N GLY A 72 -5.07 0.50 -15.80
CA GLY A 72 -4.62 -0.81 -15.31
C GLY A 72 -3.12 -1.07 -15.45
N VAL A 73 -2.50 -0.59 -16.53
CA VAL A 73 -1.05 -0.65 -16.75
C VAL A 73 -0.32 0.30 -15.79
N VAL A 74 -0.82 1.52 -15.61
CA VAL A 74 -0.26 2.49 -14.67
C VAL A 74 -0.30 1.96 -13.24
N ILE A 75 -1.43 1.38 -12.81
CA ILE A 75 -1.56 0.74 -11.49
C ILE A 75 -0.52 -0.37 -11.31
N PHE A 76 -0.29 -1.20 -12.32
CA PHE A 76 0.69 -2.28 -12.24
C PHE A 76 2.10 -1.74 -11.95
N PHE A 77 2.56 -0.74 -12.70
CA PHE A 77 3.89 -0.15 -12.49
C PHE A 77 3.98 0.66 -11.20
N ALA A 78 2.96 1.47 -10.89
CA ALA A 78 2.91 2.23 -9.65
C ALA A 78 2.95 1.32 -8.41
N TRP A 79 2.22 0.20 -8.43
CA TRP A 79 2.25 -0.79 -7.35
C TRP A 79 3.60 -1.49 -7.24
N LEU A 80 4.21 -1.89 -8.36
CA LEU A 80 5.53 -2.51 -8.36
C LEU A 80 6.56 -1.59 -7.70
N VAL A 81 6.61 -0.31 -8.07
CA VAL A 81 7.60 0.63 -7.56
C VAL A 81 7.28 1.05 -6.12
N ALA A 82 6.11 1.62 -5.88
CA ALA A 82 5.77 2.26 -4.60
C ALA A 82 5.39 1.28 -3.47
N ARG A 83 5.05 0.02 -3.80
CA ARG A 83 4.61 -0.96 -2.80
C ARG A 83 5.44 -2.23 -2.74
N ILE A 84 6.02 -2.71 -3.83
CA ILE A 84 6.86 -3.91 -3.81
C ILE A 84 8.33 -3.55 -3.62
N LEU A 85 8.91 -2.80 -4.56
CA LEU A 85 10.32 -2.42 -4.50
C LEU A 85 10.63 -1.53 -3.31
N LEU A 86 9.75 -0.58 -3.00
CA LEU A 86 9.91 0.29 -1.83
C LEU A 86 9.91 -0.49 -0.51
N PHE A 87 9.04 -1.51 -0.35
CA PHE A 87 9.01 -2.32 0.85
C PHE A 87 10.25 -3.22 0.96
N ILE A 88 10.71 -3.81 -0.15
CA ILE A 88 11.99 -4.54 -0.19
C ILE A 88 13.13 -3.62 0.24
N TYR A 89 13.21 -2.42 -0.35
CA TYR A 89 14.21 -1.43 0.00
C TYR A 89 14.11 -1.01 1.47
N MET A 90 12.91 -0.82 2.00
CA MET A 90 12.71 -0.49 3.41
C MET A 90 13.28 -1.57 4.33
N PHE A 91 12.96 -2.86 4.11
CA PHE A 91 13.51 -3.94 4.93
C PHE A 91 15.03 -4.04 4.80
N TYR A 92 15.56 -3.84 3.58
CA TYR A 92 16.99 -3.74 3.37
C TYR A 92 17.60 -2.58 4.16
N HIS A 93 17.01 -1.39 4.12
CA HIS A 93 17.45 -0.22 4.89
C HIS A 93 17.42 -0.48 6.40
N VAL A 94 16.34 -1.08 6.92
CA VAL A 94 16.26 -1.47 8.33
C VAL A 94 17.38 -2.45 8.71
N SER A 95 17.71 -3.40 7.82
CA SER A 95 18.79 -4.36 8.08
C SER A 95 20.18 -3.70 8.10
N LEU A 96 20.44 -2.74 7.21
CA LEU A 96 21.70 -1.98 7.19
C LEU A 96 21.85 -1.07 8.42
N HIS A 97 20.74 -0.49 8.87
CA HIS A 97 20.72 0.45 10.00
C HIS A 97 20.20 -0.20 11.28
N TYR A 98 20.33 -1.53 11.41
CA TYR A 98 19.75 -2.30 12.50
C TYR A 98 20.17 -1.75 13.87
N ASP A 99 21.47 -1.47 14.04
CA ASP A 99 22.02 -0.92 15.28
C ASP A 99 21.35 0.41 15.65
N GLN A 100 20.98 1.25 14.69
CA GLN A 100 20.28 2.51 14.97
C GLN A 100 18.81 2.26 15.33
N VAL A 101 18.16 1.31 14.67
CA VAL A 101 16.74 0.98 14.89
C VAL A 101 16.51 0.42 16.29
N ILE A 102 17.42 -0.41 16.81
CA ILE A 102 17.25 -1.02 18.14
C ILE A 102 17.43 -0.04 19.31
N HIS A 103 17.87 1.20 19.06
CA HIS A 103 17.93 2.25 20.07
C HIS A 103 16.58 2.95 20.30
N MET A 104 15.59 2.70 19.42
CA MET A 104 14.23 3.19 19.59
C MET A 104 13.56 2.56 20.82
N HIS A 105 12.49 3.18 21.31
CA HIS A 105 11.65 2.53 22.30
C HIS A 105 11.12 1.19 21.78
N ILE A 106 10.91 0.22 22.69
CA ILE A 106 10.43 -1.13 22.34
C ILE A 106 9.18 -1.10 21.46
N PHE A 107 8.26 -0.16 21.71
CA PHE A 107 7.07 0.01 20.91
C PHE A 107 7.39 0.52 19.48
N GLY A 108 8.33 1.44 19.34
CA GLY A 108 8.84 1.88 18.04
C GLY A 108 9.49 0.75 17.25
N ILE A 109 10.31 -0.08 17.90
CA ILE A 109 10.90 -1.28 17.28
C ILE A 109 9.78 -2.19 16.75
N LEU A 110 8.78 -2.50 17.58
CA LEU A 110 7.64 -3.33 17.17
C LEU A 110 6.90 -2.73 15.97
N LEU A 111 6.74 -1.41 15.90
CA LEU A 111 6.07 -0.75 14.78
C LEU A 111 6.92 -0.77 13.49
N VAL A 112 8.22 -0.49 13.58
CA VAL A 112 9.14 -0.48 12.42
C VAL A 112 9.25 -1.85 11.76
N PHE A 113 9.15 -2.94 12.52
CA PHE A 113 9.14 -4.28 11.95
C PHE A 113 7.73 -4.78 11.62
N GLY A 114 6.79 -4.64 12.55
CA GLY A 114 5.46 -5.27 12.47
C GLY A 114 4.55 -4.62 11.42
N VAL A 115 4.46 -3.30 11.38
CA VAL A 115 3.55 -2.60 10.46
C VAL A 115 3.97 -2.82 8.99
N PRO A 116 5.23 -2.59 8.60
CA PRO A 116 5.67 -2.86 7.23
C PRO A 116 5.56 -4.32 6.83
N ALA A 117 5.77 -5.28 7.75
CA ALA A 117 5.60 -6.70 7.45
C ALA A 117 4.14 -7.03 7.11
N ALA A 118 3.19 -6.58 7.95
CA ALA A 118 1.76 -6.78 7.70
C ALA A 118 1.31 -6.11 6.39
N LEU A 119 1.72 -4.85 6.18
CA LEU A 119 1.41 -4.11 4.96
C LEU A 119 2.07 -4.73 3.71
N GLY A 120 3.29 -5.27 3.84
CA GLY A 120 4.01 -5.95 2.77
C GLY A 120 3.30 -7.23 2.31
N VAL A 121 2.82 -8.06 3.24
CA VAL A 121 2.02 -9.25 2.91
C VAL A 121 0.75 -8.86 2.14
N MET A 122 0.04 -7.85 2.62
CA MET A 122 -1.15 -7.34 1.94
C MET A 122 -0.82 -6.75 0.56
N ASN A 123 0.30 -6.04 0.42
CA ASN A 123 0.76 -5.50 -0.87
C ASN A 123 1.02 -6.63 -1.88
N LEU A 124 1.60 -7.76 -1.46
CA LEU A 124 1.80 -8.93 -2.31
C LEU A 124 0.47 -9.58 -2.73
N MET A 125 -0.47 -9.72 -1.79
CA MET A 125 -1.81 -10.25 -2.09
C MET A 125 -2.53 -9.40 -3.15
N TRP A 126 -2.53 -8.07 -2.99
CA TRP A 126 -3.12 -7.14 -3.95
C TRP A 126 -2.39 -7.11 -5.28
N PHE A 127 -1.06 -7.18 -5.28
CA PHE A 127 -0.29 -7.25 -6.53
C PHE A 127 -0.66 -8.49 -7.35
N GLY A 128 -0.87 -9.62 -6.68
CA GLY A 128 -1.42 -10.83 -7.32
C GLY A 128 -2.80 -10.60 -7.97
N LYS A 129 -3.69 -9.84 -7.31
CA LYS A 129 -4.99 -9.45 -7.89
C LYS A 129 -4.83 -8.52 -9.10
N ILE A 130 -3.92 -7.55 -9.03
CA ILE A 130 -3.62 -6.61 -10.13
C ILE A 130 -3.10 -7.34 -11.35
N ILE A 131 -2.13 -8.25 -11.18
CA ILE A 131 -1.58 -9.07 -12.28
C ILE A 131 -2.69 -9.89 -12.95
N LYS A 132 -3.51 -10.58 -12.16
CA LYS A 132 -4.64 -11.37 -12.68
C LYS A 132 -5.64 -10.48 -13.44
N GLY A 133 -5.95 -9.31 -12.88
CA GLY A 133 -6.85 -8.33 -13.50
C GLY A 133 -6.32 -7.78 -14.82
N LEU A 134 -5.03 -7.46 -14.90
CA LEU A 134 -4.39 -6.96 -16.11
C LEU A 134 -4.35 -8.02 -17.20
N LYS A 135 -3.93 -9.25 -16.88
CA LYS A 135 -3.92 -10.39 -17.83
C LYS A 135 -5.30 -10.60 -18.45
N LYS A 136 -6.37 -10.56 -17.64
CA LYS A 136 -7.76 -10.71 -18.11
C LYS A 136 -8.22 -9.58 -19.03
N ASN A 137 -7.72 -8.36 -18.88
CA ASN A 137 -8.09 -7.25 -19.78
C ASN A 137 -7.36 -7.34 -21.11
N LEU A 138 -6.10 -7.78 -21.09
CA LEU A 138 -5.31 -7.99 -22.30
C LEU A 138 -5.86 -9.15 -23.13
N SER A 139 -6.22 -10.27 -22.49
CA SER A 139 -6.76 -11.45 -23.18
C SER A 139 -8.13 -11.26 -23.82
N LYS A 140 -8.83 -10.16 -23.53
CA LYS A 140 -10.13 -9.82 -24.15
C LYS A 140 -9.98 -8.96 -25.41
N ARG A 141 -8.76 -8.52 -25.70
CA ARG A 141 -8.42 -7.63 -26.83
C ARG A 141 -7.56 -8.33 -27.88
N VAL A 142 -6.95 -9.47 -27.51
CA VAL A 142 -6.42 -10.47 -28.44
C VAL A 142 -7.58 -11.37 -28.85
#